data_AF-U2G4E5-F1
#
_entry.id   AF-U2G4E5-F1
#
_cell.length_a   1.000
_cell.length_b   1.000
_cell.length_c   1.000
_cell.angle_alpha   90.00
_cell.angle_beta   90.00
_cell.angle_gamma   90.00
#
_symmetry.space_group_name_H-M   'P 1'
#
loop_
_entity.id
_entity.type
_entity.pdbx_description
1 polymer ?
#
loop_
_entity_poly.entity_id
_entity_poly.type
_entity_poly.pdbx_seq_one_letter_code
_entity_poly.pdbx_strand_id
1 'polypeptide(L)' 'MEKSQEVKEKIEKILEARSAFFAELDRQVPKKNGTDVFDFSKVKEADLKEIYAKFYAFDYNVRKLLPDVYKAYDVNFNV' A
#
# COMPACT_ATOMS: atom_id res chain seq x y z
N MET A 1 11.82 -8.10 -22.97
CA MET A 1 12.66 -8.15 -21.75
C MET A 1 12.55 -6.86 -20.94
N GLU A 2 12.71 -5.68 -21.55
CA GLU A 2 12.64 -4.37 -20.85
C GLU A 2 11.31 -4.13 -20.11
N LYS A 3 10.16 -4.34 -20.76
CA LYS A 3 8.84 -4.14 -20.13
C LYS A 3 8.59 -5.03 -18.90
N SER A 4 9.13 -6.25 -18.89
CA SER A 4 9.01 -7.15 -17.73
C SER A 4 9.83 -6.66 -16.55
N GLN A 5 10.98 -6.03 -16.82
CA GLN A 5 11.84 -5.45 -15.81
C GLN A 5 11.20 -4.19 -15.20
N GLU A 6 10.61 -3.32 -16.02
CA GLU A 6 9.87 -2.14 -15.55
C GLU A 6 8.68 -2.51 -14.64
N VAL A 7 7.91 -3.55 -15.02
CA VAL A 7 6.79 -4.04 -14.20
C VAL A 7 7.29 -4.62 -12.87
N LYS A 8 8.40 -5.37 -12.89
CA LYS A 8 9.03 -5.89 -11.67
C LYS A 8 9.43 -4.77 -10.71
N GLU A 9 10.08 -3.72 -11.21
CA GLU A 9 10.48 -2.57 -10.38
C GLU A 9 9.27 -1.81 -9.80
N LYS A 10 8.17 -1.71 -10.55
CA LYS A 10 6.91 -1.15 -10.03
C LYS A 10 6.35 -2.01 -8.89
N ILE A 11 6.35 -3.34 -9.04
CA ILE A 11 5.90 -4.27 -8.00
C ILE A 11 6.77 -4.17 -6.75
N GLU A 12 8.10 -4.12 -6.89
CA GLU A 12 9.02 -3.98 -5.77
C GLU A 12 8.72 -2.71 -4.96
N LYS A 13 8.50 -1.57 -5.64
CA LYS A 13 8.11 -0.30 -4.99
C LYS A 13 6.74 -0.39 -4.29
N ILE A 14 5.79 -1.13 -4.85
CA ILE A 14 4.49 -1.38 -4.19
C ILE A 14 4.71 -2.18 -2.90
N LEU A 15 5.52 -3.23 -2.93
CA LEU A 15 5.79 -4.09 -1.78
C LEU A 15 6.53 -3.34 -0.66
N GLU A 16 7.51 -2.51 -1.02
CA GLU A 16 8.23 -1.65 -0.09
C GLU A 16 7.27 -0.65 0.59
N ALA A 17 6.49 0.09 -0.20
CA ALA A 17 5.53 1.07 0.32
C ALA A 17 4.42 0.41 1.16
N ARG A 18 3.94 -0.77 0.75
CA ARG A 18 2.99 -1.58 1.53
C ARG A 18 3.57 -1.94 2.88
N SER A 19 4.80 -2.43 2.91
CA SER A 19 5.46 -2.83 4.16
C SER A 19 5.64 -1.64 5.11
N ALA A 20 6.05 -0.49 4.58
CA ALA A 20 6.17 0.74 5.35
C ALA A 20 4.83 1.23 5.94
N PHE A 21 3.73 1.12 5.17
CA PHE A 21 2.40 1.46 5.65
C PHE A 21 1.93 0.56 6.80
N PHE A 22 2.10 -0.76 6.68
CA PHE A 22 1.71 -1.68 7.74
C PHE A 22 2.60 -1.56 8.98
N ALA A 23 3.89 -1.32 8.82
CA ALA A 23 4.79 -1.04 9.94
C ALA A 23 4.36 0.22 10.72
N GLU A 24 3.88 1.26 10.03
CA GLU A 24 3.37 2.47 10.67
C GLU A 24 2.06 2.23 11.41
N LEU A 25 1.17 1.39 10.86
CA LEU A 25 -0.01 0.94 11.59
C LEU A 25 0.37 0.09 12.81
N ASP A 26 1.33 -0.82 12.72
CA ASP A 26 1.79 -1.64 13.85
C ASP A 26 2.40 -0.79 14.97
N ARG A 27 3.09 0.30 14.60
CA ARG A 27 3.66 1.26 15.56
C ARG A 27 2.59 1.99 16.37
N GLN A 28 1.44 2.27 15.77
CA GLN A 28 0.42 3.17 16.34
C GLN A 28 -0.84 2.45 16.82
N VAL A 29 -1.17 1.30 16.25
CA VAL A 29 -2.45 0.63 16.44
C VAL A 29 -2.22 -0.73 17.11
N PRO A 30 -2.70 -0.93 18.35
CA PRO A 30 -2.58 -2.22 19.03
C PRO A 30 -3.23 -3.34 18.24
N LYS A 31 -2.72 -4.57 18.40
CA LYS A 31 -3.34 -5.76 17.85
C LYS A 31 -4.41 -6.35 18.76
N LYS A 32 -5.41 -7.01 18.18
CA LYS A 32 -6.42 -7.78 18.93
C LYS A 32 -5.79 -9.06 19.47
N ASN A 33 -5.61 -9.14 20.78
CA ASN A 33 -5.38 -10.38 21.56
C ASN A 33 -4.49 -11.44 20.86
N GLY A 34 -3.28 -11.07 20.44
CA GLY A 34 -2.32 -12.01 19.84
C GLY A 34 -2.60 -12.40 18.38
N THR A 35 -3.46 -11.67 17.68
CA THR A 35 -3.72 -11.81 16.23
C THR A 35 -3.05 -10.68 15.44
N ASP A 36 -2.98 -10.80 14.12
CA ASP A 36 -2.48 -9.72 13.26
C ASP A 36 -3.52 -8.62 12.94
N VAL A 37 -4.71 -8.70 13.53
CA VAL A 37 -5.80 -7.74 13.30
C VAL A 37 -5.61 -6.51 14.17
N PHE A 38 -5.67 -5.33 13.55
CA PHE A 38 -5.63 -4.05 14.26
C PHE A 38 -6.89 -3.80 15.11
N ASP A 39 -6.69 -3.32 16.32
CA ASP A 39 -7.73 -2.95 17.27
C ASP A 39 -7.85 -1.42 17.36
N PHE A 40 -8.46 -0.82 16.35
CA PHE A 40 -8.70 0.63 16.32
C PHE A 40 -9.58 1.12 17.48
N SER A 41 -10.36 0.25 18.12
CA SER A 41 -11.16 0.62 19.30
C SER A 41 -10.31 0.93 20.53
N LYS A 42 -9.06 0.47 20.56
CA LYS A 42 -8.09 0.71 21.64
C LYS A 42 -7.11 1.84 21.34
N VAL A 43 -7.21 2.47 20.17
CA VAL A 43 -6.41 3.64 19.81
C VAL A 43 -7.01 4.87 20.49
N LYS A 44 -6.22 5.52 21.34
CA LYS A 44 -6.63 6.78 21.97
C LYS A 44 -6.27 7.99 21.10
N GLU A 45 -5.05 8.02 20.59
CA GLU A 45 -4.53 9.03 19.69
C GLU A 45 -3.66 8.36 18.62
N ALA A 46 -3.71 8.88 17.40
CA ALA A 46 -2.88 8.44 16.29
C ALA A 46 -2.43 9.64 15.45
N ASP A 47 -1.20 9.61 14.98
CA ASP A 47 -0.69 10.52 13.96
C ASP A 47 -1.25 10.11 12.60
N LEU A 48 -2.44 10.64 12.31
CA LEU A 48 -3.13 10.42 11.04
C LEU A 48 -2.35 10.99 9.86
N LYS A 49 -1.50 12.01 10.07
CA LYS A 49 -0.70 12.59 9.01
C LYS A 49 0.36 11.61 8.53
N GLU A 50 1.06 10.95 9.45
CA GLU A 50 2.07 9.96 9.10
C GLU A 50 1.43 8.70 8.51
N ILE A 51 0.33 8.21 9.09
CA ILE A 51 -0.43 7.07 8.54
C ILE A 51 -0.88 7.37 7.11
N TYR A 52 -1.48 8.55 6.89
CA TYR A 52 -1.93 8.96 5.56
C TYR A 52 -0.77 9.09 4.58
N ALA A 53 0.37 9.63 5.00
CA ALA A 53 1.54 9.76 4.14
C ALA A 53 2.04 8.40 3.64
N LYS A 54 2.11 7.38 4.51
CA LYS A 54 2.50 6.02 4.10
C LYS A 54 1.44 5.36 3.22
N PHE A 55 0.16 5.49 3.57
CA PHE A 55 -0.94 4.99 2.74
C PHE A 55 -0.90 5.59 1.33
N TYR A 56 -0.73 6.92 1.23
CA TYR A 56 -0.69 7.62 -0.04
C TYR A 56 0.50 7.16 -0.90
N ALA A 57 1.67 6.92 -0.31
CA ALA A 57 2.82 6.36 -1.01
C ALA A 57 2.51 4.95 -1.57
N PHE A 58 1.84 4.10 -0.79
CA PHE A 58 1.41 2.78 -1.25
C PHE A 58 0.40 2.88 -2.41
N ASP A 59 -0.69 3.64 -2.23
CA ASP A 59 -1.71 3.86 -3.26
C ASP A 59 -1.10 4.44 -4.56
N TYR A 60 -0.21 5.41 -4.43
CA TYR A 60 0.45 6.03 -5.58
C TYR A 60 1.26 5.02 -6.41
N ASN A 61 1.97 4.10 -5.76
CA ASN A 61 2.71 3.07 -6.47
C ASN A 61 1.78 2.04 -7.13
N VAL A 62 0.64 1.71 -6.51
CA VAL A 62 -0.39 0.86 -7.14
C VAL A 62 -0.94 1.52 -8.40
N ARG A 63 -1.30 2.80 -8.33
CA ARG A 63 -1.79 3.56 -9.49
C ARG A 63 -0.79 3.62 -10.64
N LYS A 64 0.51 3.60 -10.36
CA LYS A 64 1.55 3.52 -11.41
C LYS A 64 1.60 2.19 -12.15
N LEU A 65 1.15 1.10 -11.53
CA LEU A 65 1.10 -0.23 -12.15
C LEU A 65 -0.18 -0.43 -12.97
N LEU A 66 -1.29 0.23 -12.60
CA LEU A 66 -2.59 0.06 -13.25
C LEU A 66 -2.56 0.21 -14.78
N PRO A 67 -1.88 1.21 -15.40
CA PRO A 67 -1.82 1.31 -16.85
C PRO A 67 -1.20 0.09 -17.54
N ASP A 68 -0.21 -0.55 -16.93
CA ASP A 68 0.40 -1.77 -17.48
C ASP A 68 -0.56 -2.96 -17.41
N VAL A 69 -1.32 -3.06 -16.31
CA VAL A 69 -2.35 -4.10 -16.13
C VAL A 69 -3.48 -3.88 -17.14
N TYR A 70 -3.96 -2.66 -17.28
CA TYR A 70 -4.99 -2.29 -18.25
C TYR A 70 -4.59 -2.64 -19.67
N LYS A 71 -3.36 -2.29 -20.06
CA LYS A 71 -2.80 -2.65 -21.36
C LYS A 71 -2.61 -4.16 -21.54
N ALA A 72 -2.30 -4.91 -20.49
CA ALA A 72 -2.09 -6.36 -20.57
C ALA A 72 -3.39 -7.14 -20.77
N TYR A 73 -4.51 -6.62 -20.26
CA TYR A 73 -5.83 -7.26 -20.32
C TYR A 73 -6.84 -6.54 -21.23
N ASP A 74 -6.39 -5.52 -21.97
CA ASP A 74 -7.22 -4.70 -22.86
C ASP A 74 -8.49 -4.15 -22.19
N VAL A 75 -8.35 -3.68 -20.95
CA VAL A 75 -9.44 -3.08 -20.17
C VAL A 75 -9.22 -1.59 -20.00
N ASN A 76 -10.31 -0.81 -20.03
CA ASN A 76 -10.26 0.64 -19.82
C ASN A 76 -11.31 1.04 -18.79
N PHE A 77 -10.88 1.77 -17.77
CA PHE A 77 -11.74 2.27 -16.69
C PHE A 77 -11.70 3.80 -16.72
N ASN A 78 -12.87 4.43 -16.75
CA ASN A 78 -13.01 5.86 -16.46
C ASN A 78 -13.01 6.02 -14.95
N VAL A 79 -11.85 6.34 -14.38
CA VAL A 79 -11.64 6.63 -12.95
C VAL A 79 -11.24 8.07 -12.76
#